data_AF-A0A0G0V5R5-F1
#
_entry.id   AF-A0A0G0V5R5-F1
#
_cell.length_a   1.000
_cell.length_b   1.000
_cell.length_c   1.000
_cell.angle_alpha   90.00
_cell.angle_beta   90.00
_cell.angle_gamma   90.00
#
_symmetry.space_group_name_H-M   'P 1'
#
loop_
_entity.id
_entity.type
_entity.pdbx_description
1 polymer ?
#
loop_
_entity_poly.entity_id
_entity_poly.type
_entity_poly.pdbx_seq_one_letter_code
_entity_poly.pdbx_strand_id
1 'polypeptide(L)'
;MSQWFFRITKFADSLLEELDGLDWPESIKAMQRNWIGRSEGAEITFHGFHANVDDPKEEETKEFSIPVFTTRPDTLFGVSYIVLAPEHPLVDALTHPDYRDAVVVYRDEARKKSELERTMLEREKTGTKKFLFGLRIMSLRPMAQER
;
A
#
# COMPACT_ATOMS: atom_id res chain seq x y z
N MET A 1 -12.96 -7.39 -16.50
CA MET A 1 -14.00 -6.61 -17.21
C MET A 1 -13.60 -5.15 -17.09
N SER A 2 -13.50 -4.41 -18.18
CA SER A 2 -13.28 -2.96 -18.12
C SER A 2 -14.55 -2.29 -17.59
N GLN A 3 -14.42 -1.52 -16.51
CA GLN A 3 -15.51 -0.76 -15.91
C GLN A 3 -15.21 0.74 -16.02
N TRP A 4 -16.28 1.53 -16.11
CA TRP A 4 -16.19 3.00 -16.10
C TRP A 4 -16.20 3.50 -14.66
N PHE A 5 -15.31 4.44 -14.35
CA PHE A 5 -15.22 5.09 -13.04
C PHE A 5 -15.26 6.60 -13.20
N PHE A 6 -16.01 7.28 -12.33
CA PHE A 6 -15.94 8.73 -12.20
C PHE A 6 -14.75 9.11 -11.34
N ARG A 7 -13.97 10.10 -11.76
CA ARG A 7 -12.80 10.60 -11.01
C ARG A 7 -13.22 11.58 -9.91
N ILE A 8 -14.13 11.14 -9.03
CA ILE A 8 -14.68 11.96 -7.95
C ILE A 8 -13.59 12.40 -6.95
N THR A 9 -12.55 11.59 -6.76
CA THR A 9 -11.37 11.92 -5.92
C THR A 9 -10.66 13.20 -6.35
N LYS A 10 -10.77 13.63 -7.62
CA LYS A 10 -10.21 14.93 -8.05
C LYS A 10 -10.85 16.12 -7.31
N PHE A 11 -12.06 15.95 -6.77
CA PHE A 11 -12.84 17.00 -6.12
C PHE A 11 -12.92 16.81 -4.60
N ALA A 12 -12.20 15.85 -4.02
CA ALA A 12 -12.33 15.51 -2.61
C ALA A 12 -11.98 16.68 -1.67
N ASP A 13 -10.93 17.46 -1.95
CA ASP A 13 -10.63 18.70 -1.22
C ASP A 13 -11.78 19.71 -1.27
N SER A 14 -12.29 20.02 -2.48
CA SER A 14 -13.41 20.98 -2.63
C SER A 14 -14.68 20.48 -1.95
N LEU A 15 -14.98 19.18 -2.04
CA LEU A 15 -16.13 18.56 -1.37
C LEU A 15 -16.02 18.65 0.15
N LEU A 16 -14.82 18.60 0.72
CA LEU A 16 -14.59 18.78 2.16
C LEU A 16 -14.75 20.24 2.58
N GLU A 17 -14.14 21.17 1.84
CA GLU A 17 -14.18 22.62 2.13
C GLU A 17 -15.60 23.19 2.03
N GLU A 18 -16.37 22.78 1.02
CA GLU A 18 -17.73 23.28 0.79
C GLU A 18 -18.76 22.70 1.79
N LEU A 19 -18.44 21.59 2.47
CA LEU A 19 -19.36 20.90 3.39
C LEU A 19 -19.74 21.76 4.61
N ASP A 20 -18.83 22.61 5.06
CA ASP A 20 -19.03 23.42 6.26
C ASP A 20 -20.11 24.50 6.04
N GLY A 21 -20.22 25.04 4.83
CA GLY A 21 -21.20 26.07 4.46
C GLY A 21 -22.63 25.57 4.20
N LEU A 22 -22.86 24.25 4.16
CA LEU A 22 -24.18 23.67 3.88
C LEU A 22 -25.09 23.67 5.11
N ASP A 23 -26.38 23.94 4.92
CA ASP A 23 -27.40 23.79 5.97
C ASP A 23 -27.87 22.33 6.10
N TRP A 24 -26.92 21.44 6.42
CA TRP A 24 -27.14 20.00 6.58
C TRP A 24 -26.97 19.58 8.04
N PRO A 25 -27.65 18.51 8.49
CA PRO A 25 -27.42 17.94 9.81
C PRO A 25 -25.95 17.55 10.00
N GLU A 26 -25.38 17.86 11.17
CA GLU A 26 -23.97 17.58 11.45
C GLU A 26 -23.62 16.09 11.34
N SER A 27 -24.58 15.19 11.60
CA SER A 27 -24.41 13.75 11.39
C SER A 27 -24.12 13.38 9.93
N ILE A 28 -24.76 14.07 8.98
CA ILE A 28 -24.53 13.85 7.54
C ILE A 28 -23.19 14.43 7.14
N LYS A 29 -22.84 15.63 7.63
CA LYS A 29 -21.52 16.22 7.38
C LYS A 29 -20.40 15.32 7.91
N ALA A 30 -20.50 14.87 9.16
CA ALA A 30 -19.54 13.95 9.76
C ALA A 30 -19.38 12.65 8.95
N MET A 31 -20.50 12.07 8.48
CA MET A 31 -20.46 10.88 7.62
C MET A 31 -19.72 11.13 6.30
N GLN A 32 -19.94 12.29 5.64
CA GLN A 32 -19.23 12.65 4.41
C GLN A 32 -17.73 12.88 4.66
N ARG A 33 -17.35 13.61 5.72
CA ARG A 33 -15.94 13.79 6.08
C ARG A 33 -15.24 12.45 6.33
N ASN A 34 -15.91 11.54 7.04
CA ASN A 34 -15.39 10.21 7.32
C ASN A 34 -15.31 9.33 6.07
N TRP A 35 -16.25 9.48 5.14
CA TRP A 35 -16.26 8.74 3.88
C TRP A 35 -15.15 9.19 2.93
N ILE A 36 -14.94 10.51 2.80
CA ILE A 36 -13.81 11.06 2.02
C ILE A 36 -12.48 10.68 2.68
N GLY A 37 -12.41 10.75 4.01
CA GLY A 37 -11.31 10.15 4.78
C GLY A 37 -9.93 10.72 4.47
N ARG A 38 -9.83 12.05 4.25
CA ARG A 38 -8.57 12.74 3.98
C ARG A 38 -7.56 12.49 5.11
N SER A 39 -6.38 12.03 4.72
CA SER A 39 -5.26 11.76 5.63
C SER A 39 -4.04 12.55 5.19
N GLU A 40 -3.44 13.30 6.11
CA GLU A 40 -2.19 14.01 5.87
C GLU A 40 -1.02 13.16 6.35
N GLY A 41 0.02 13.05 5.51
CA GLY A 41 1.16 12.21 5.80
C GLY A 41 2.38 12.53 4.94
N ALA A 42 3.19 11.51 4.72
CA ALA A 42 4.34 11.59 3.85
C ALA A 42 4.40 10.34 2.95
N GLU A 43 4.83 10.56 1.72
CA GLU A 43 5.29 9.48 0.84
C GLU A 43 6.78 9.27 1.04
N ILE A 44 7.15 8.02 1.33
CA ILE A 44 8.52 7.59 1.56
C ILE A 44 8.88 6.61 0.46
N THR A 45 9.95 6.87 -0.27
CA THR A 45 10.42 5.97 -1.32
C THR A 45 11.54 5.08 -0.80
N PHE A 46 11.27 3.77 -0.74
CA PHE A 46 12.26 2.76 -0.41
C PHE A 46 12.86 2.19 -1.68
N HIS A 47 14.18 2.21 -1.78
CA HIS A 47 14.91 1.60 -2.89
C HIS A 47 15.49 0.26 -2.44
N GLY A 48 15.36 -0.74 -3.29
CA GLY A 48 15.92 -2.06 -3.05
C GLY A 48 16.67 -2.55 -4.27
N PHE A 49 17.51 -3.55 -4.03
CA PHE A 49 18.28 -4.23 -5.04
C PHE A 49 17.91 -5.71 -4.99
N HIS A 50 17.58 -6.29 -6.14
CA HIS A 50 17.42 -7.73 -6.23
C HIS A 50 18.80 -8.38 -6.39
N ALA A 51 19.29 -9.06 -5.36
CA ALA A 51 20.48 -9.89 -5.47
C ALA A 51 20.05 -11.30 -5.91
N ASN A 52 20.55 -11.78 -7.06
CA ASN A 52 20.39 -13.18 -7.43
C ASN A 52 21.20 -14.03 -6.43
N VAL A 53 20.51 -14.90 -5.67
CA VAL A 53 21.13 -15.73 -4.64
C VAL A 53 21.95 -16.88 -5.26
N ASP A 54 21.62 -17.29 -6.49
CA ASP A 54 22.22 -18.44 -7.16
C ASP A 54 23.48 -18.13 -7.99
N ASP A 55 23.71 -16.86 -8.37
CA ASP A 55 24.93 -16.48 -9.08
C ASP A 55 25.46 -15.11 -8.62
N PRO A 56 26.47 -15.07 -7.73
CA PRO A 56 27.05 -13.83 -7.23
C PRO A 56 27.82 -13.02 -8.29
N LYS A 57 27.90 -13.50 -9.54
CA LYS A 57 28.60 -12.84 -10.66
C LYS A 57 27.68 -12.17 -11.68
N GLU A 58 26.36 -12.35 -11.58
CA GLU A 58 25.42 -11.57 -12.40
C GLU A 58 25.16 -10.20 -11.74
N GLU A 59 25.91 -9.19 -12.20
CA GLU A 59 25.73 -7.77 -11.84
C GLU A 59 24.42 -7.15 -12.36
N GLU A 60 23.39 -7.93 -12.73
CA GLU A 60 22.06 -7.39 -13.01
C GLU A 60 21.34 -7.05 -11.70
N THR A 61 21.86 -6.01 -11.06
CA THR A 61 21.24 -5.40 -9.89
C THR A 61 19.99 -4.67 -10.35
N LYS A 62 18.84 -5.38 -10.38
CA LYS A 62 17.56 -4.73 -10.68
C LYS A 62 17.17 -3.86 -9.50
N GLU A 63 17.39 -2.56 -9.69
CA GLU A 63 16.88 -1.53 -8.80
C GLU A 63 15.36 -1.46 -8.87
N PHE A 64 14.72 -1.43 -7.73
CA PHE A 64 13.28 -1.18 -7.62
C PHE A 64 13.01 -0.11 -6.57
N SER A 65 11.91 0.61 -6.76
CA SER A 65 11.45 1.66 -5.85
C SER A 65 10.04 1.32 -5.38
N ILE A 66 9.80 1.43 -4.08
CA ILE A 66 8.50 1.21 -3.44
C ILE A 66 8.08 2.51 -2.77
N PRO A 67 7.15 3.28 -3.37
CA PRO A 67 6.53 4.41 -2.68
C PRO A 67 5.58 3.88 -1.60
N VAL A 68 5.71 4.39 -0.38
CA VAL A 68 4.88 4.03 0.77
C VAL A 68 4.34 5.29 1.41
N PHE A 69 3.02 5.38 1.53
CA PHE A 69 2.36 6.44 2.30
C PHE A 69 2.31 6.08 3.79
N THR A 70 2.61 7.04 4.65
CA THR A 70 2.44 6.92 6.11
C THR A 70 1.99 8.25 6.72
N THR A 71 1.06 8.20 7.67
CA THR A 71 0.71 9.33 8.53
C THR A 71 1.71 9.52 9.68
N ARG A 72 2.66 8.60 9.84
CA ARG A 72 3.70 8.60 10.88
C ARG A 72 5.11 8.53 10.26
N PRO A 73 5.59 9.61 9.61
CA PRO A 73 6.95 9.65 9.07
C PRO A 73 8.02 9.64 10.17
N ASP A 74 7.68 10.04 11.39
CA ASP A 74 8.54 9.99 12.58
C ASP A 74 9.06 8.58 12.88
N THR A 75 8.28 7.53 12.57
CA THR A 75 8.63 6.14 12.87
C THR A 75 9.53 5.49 11.81
N LEU A 76 10.03 6.25 10.83
CA LEU A 76 10.81 5.72 9.71
C LEU A 76 12.04 4.93 10.15
N PHE A 77 12.75 5.40 11.18
CA PHE A 77 13.94 4.72 11.69
C PHE A 77 13.64 3.39 12.39
N GLY A 78 12.36 3.09 12.69
CA GLY A 78 11.92 1.83 13.28
C GLY A 78 11.39 0.81 12.27
N VAL A 79 11.45 1.10 10.96
CA VAL A 79 10.93 0.20 9.93
C VAL A 79 11.82 -1.04 9.81
N SER A 80 11.30 -2.20 10.21
CA SER A 80 12.00 -3.48 10.14
C SER A 80 11.73 -4.29 8.86
N TYR A 81 10.59 -4.05 8.22
CA TYR A 81 10.20 -4.72 6.97
C TYR A 81 9.08 -3.93 6.27
N ILE A 82 8.87 -4.22 4.99
CA ILE A 82 7.77 -3.69 4.18
C ILE A 82 6.85 -4.85 3.80
N VAL A 83 5.55 -4.60 3.78
CA VAL A 83 4.55 -5.55 3.32
C VAL A 83 3.94 -5.02 2.03
N LEU A 84 3.94 -5.86 0.99
CA LEU A 84 3.28 -5.56 -0.27
C LEU A 84 1.88 -6.20 -0.29
N ALA A 85 0.94 -5.54 -0.95
CA ALA A 85 -0.35 -6.15 -1.26
C ALA A 85 -0.14 -7.39 -2.17
N PRO A 86 -0.92 -8.47 -2.01
CA PRO A 86 -0.79 -9.68 -2.83
C PRO A 86 -0.92 -9.41 -4.35
N GLU A 87 -1.63 -8.37 -4.72
CA GLU A 87 -1.85 -7.95 -6.10
C GLU A 87 -0.81 -6.94 -6.61
N HIS A 88 0.15 -6.54 -5.79
CA HIS A 88 1.15 -5.53 -6.14
C HIS A 88 2.09 -6.06 -7.25
N PRO A 89 2.37 -5.30 -8.32
CA PRO A 89 3.18 -5.76 -9.45
C PRO A 89 4.58 -6.28 -9.07
N LEU A 90 5.21 -5.65 -8.07
CA LEU A 90 6.53 -6.07 -7.58
C LEU A 90 6.54 -7.44 -6.90
N VAL A 91 5.39 -7.99 -6.49
CA VAL A 91 5.37 -9.35 -5.92
C VAL A 91 5.88 -10.36 -6.94
N ASP A 92 5.43 -10.29 -8.18
CA ASP A 92 5.86 -11.22 -9.23
C ASP A 92 7.33 -11.01 -9.64
N ALA A 93 7.80 -9.76 -9.60
CA ALA A 93 9.18 -9.42 -9.93
C ALA A 93 10.20 -9.80 -8.85
N LEU A 94 9.79 -9.76 -7.57
CA LEU A 94 10.65 -9.99 -6.42
C LEU A 94 10.51 -11.40 -5.82
N THR A 95 9.60 -12.23 -6.34
CA THR A 95 9.42 -13.58 -5.82
C THR A 95 10.50 -14.52 -6.33
N HIS A 96 11.28 -15.04 -5.39
CA HIS A 96 12.24 -16.11 -5.64
C HIS A 96 11.55 -17.34 -6.27
N PRO A 97 12.15 -17.99 -7.28
CA PRO A 97 11.56 -19.13 -7.98
C PRO A 97 10.96 -20.20 -7.05
N ASP A 98 11.70 -20.60 -6.01
CA ASP A 98 11.28 -21.61 -5.02
C ASP A 98 9.98 -21.30 -4.26
N TYR A 99 9.56 -20.03 -4.21
CA TYR A 99 8.38 -19.60 -3.47
C TYR A 99 7.22 -19.17 -4.37
N ARG A 100 7.37 -19.27 -5.69
CA ARG A 100 6.32 -18.85 -6.63
C ARG A 100 5.01 -19.58 -6.38
N ASP A 101 5.04 -20.89 -6.22
CA ASP A 101 3.82 -21.68 -5.98
C ASP A 101 3.11 -21.26 -4.69
N ALA A 102 3.87 -21.04 -3.61
CA ALA A 102 3.32 -20.57 -2.34
C ALA A 102 2.70 -19.17 -2.45
N VAL A 103 3.32 -18.27 -3.23
CA VAL A 103 2.78 -16.92 -3.48
C VAL A 103 1.51 -16.98 -4.32
N VAL A 104 1.45 -17.83 -5.34
CA VAL A 104 0.25 -18.04 -6.17
C VAL A 104 -0.91 -18.54 -5.32
N VAL A 105 -0.68 -19.58 -4.50
CA VAL A 105 -1.70 -20.10 -3.57
C VAL A 105 -2.20 -19.01 -2.63
N TYR A 106 -1.27 -18.23 -2.04
CA TYR A 106 -1.64 -17.15 -1.13
C TYR A 106 -2.46 -16.05 -1.82
N ARG A 107 -2.13 -15.69 -3.07
CA ARG A 107 -2.90 -14.71 -3.86
C ARG A 107 -4.32 -15.21 -4.14
N ASP A 108 -4.48 -16.49 -4.48
CA ASP A 108 -5.79 -17.06 -4.73
C ASP A 108 -6.64 -17.14 -3.47
N GLU A 109 -6.06 -17.46 -2.33
CA GLU A 109 -6.73 -17.40 -1.03
C GLU A 109 -7.12 -15.96 -0.67
N ALA A 110 -6.21 -15.00 -0.86
CA ALA A 110 -6.46 -13.59 -0.58
C ALA A 110 -7.58 -13.00 -1.45
N ARG A 111 -7.65 -13.40 -2.73
CA ARG A 111 -8.73 -12.99 -3.66
C ARG A 111 -10.10 -13.54 -3.31
N LYS A 112 -10.16 -14.73 -2.71
CA LYS A 112 -11.41 -15.36 -2.28
C LYS A 112 -11.99 -14.75 -1.00
N LYS A 113 -11.15 -14.09 -0.19
CA LYS A 113 -11.59 -13.39 1.01
C LYS A 113 -12.36 -12.13 0.61
N SER A 114 -13.58 -12.02 1.10
CA SER A 114 -14.35 -10.78 0.95
C SER A 114 -13.71 -9.62 1.71
N GLU A 115 -14.03 -8.38 1.33
CA GLU A 115 -13.55 -7.19 2.01
C GLU A 115 -13.97 -7.14 3.50
N LEU A 116 -15.18 -7.61 3.81
CA LEU A 116 -15.66 -7.80 5.18
C LEU A 116 -14.77 -8.76 5.97
N GLU A 117 -14.38 -9.87 5.34
CA GLU A 117 -13.51 -10.88 5.92
C GLU A 117 -12.05 -10.44 6.08
N ARG A 118 -11.61 -9.42 5.33
CA ARG A 118 -10.27 -8.81 5.45
C ARG A 118 -10.21 -7.76 6.55
N THR A 119 -11.34 -7.15 6.90
CA THR A 119 -11.43 -6.01 7.84
C THR A 119 -11.75 -6.46 9.28
N MET A 120 -12.13 -7.73 9.48
CA MET A 120 -12.36 -8.30 10.82
C MET A 120 -11.07 -8.31 11.66
N LEU A 121 -11.10 -7.61 12.80
CA LEU A 121 -9.99 -7.44 13.73
C LEU A 121 -9.49 -8.75 14.38
N GLU A 122 -10.34 -9.78 14.44
CA GLU A 122 -10.09 -11.02 15.18
C GLU A 122 -9.42 -12.15 14.36
N ARG A 123 -8.91 -11.85 13.17
CA ARG A 123 -8.22 -12.86 12.35
C ARG A 123 -6.71 -12.87 12.56
N GLU A 124 -6.12 -14.06 12.54
CA GLU A 124 -4.67 -14.21 12.50
C GLU A 124 -4.11 -13.55 11.23
N LYS A 125 -3.11 -12.68 11.40
CA LYS A 125 -2.42 -12.03 10.29
C LYS A 125 -1.63 -13.08 9.51
N THR A 126 -2.10 -13.42 8.33
CA THR A 126 -1.39 -14.33 7.42
C THR A 126 -0.36 -13.57 6.59
N GLY A 127 0.77 -14.20 6.29
CA GLY A 127 1.79 -13.64 5.40
C GLY A 127 2.91 -14.64 5.15
N THR A 128 3.54 -14.55 3.98
CA THR A 128 4.70 -15.37 3.60
C THR A 128 5.99 -14.61 3.95
N LYS A 129 6.73 -15.08 4.97
CA LYS A 129 7.92 -14.41 5.54
C LYS A 129 9.20 -14.46 4.66
N LYS A 130 9.12 -14.82 3.39
CA LYS A 130 10.30 -15.25 2.62
C LYS A 130 10.64 -14.32 1.46
N PHE A 131 11.00 -13.09 1.81
CA PHE A 131 11.61 -12.12 0.90
C PHE A 131 12.67 -11.36 1.69
N LEU A 132 13.96 -11.64 1.47
CA LEU A 132 15.05 -10.91 2.11
C LEU A 132 15.68 -10.02 1.04
N PHE A 133 15.44 -8.72 1.12
CA PHE A 133 16.11 -7.71 0.28
C PHE A 133 16.71 -6.63 1.17
N GLY A 134 17.88 -6.12 0.78
CA GLY A 134 18.44 -4.91 1.38
C GLY A 134 17.59 -3.70 0.99
N LEU A 135 17.10 -2.96 1.97
CA LEU A 135 16.34 -1.73 1.77
C LEU A 135 17.21 -0.52 2.09
N ARG A 136 17.30 0.43 1.15
CA ARG A 136 17.93 1.74 1.34
C ARG A 136 16.89 2.84 1.16
N ILE A 137 16.81 3.74 2.13
CA ILE A 137 15.92 4.91 2.08
C ILE A 137 16.66 6.03 1.33
N MET A 138 16.01 6.70 0.37
CA MET A 138 16.61 7.87 -0.31
C MET A 138 15.80 9.16 -0.20
N SER A 139 14.46 9.13 -0.11
CA SER A 139 13.69 10.38 -0.05
C SER A 139 12.40 10.30 0.75
N LEU A 140 12.13 11.36 1.49
CA LEU A 140 10.88 11.64 2.21
C LEU A 140 10.22 12.86 1.54
N ARG A 141 8.94 12.76 1.14
CA ARG A 141 8.16 13.89 0.61
C ARG A 141 6.83 14.03 1.36
N PRO A 142 6.45 15.23 1.83
CA PRO A 142 5.12 15.44 2.40
C PRO A 142 4.04 15.20 1.34
N MET A 143 2.94 14.54 1.71
CA MET A 143 1.85 14.20 0.79
C MET A 143 0.51 14.10 1.53
N ALA A 144 -0.55 14.65 0.95
CA ALA A 144 -1.92 14.44 1.39
C ALA A 144 -2.56 13.38 0.50
N GLN A 145 -3.15 12.35 1.09
CA GLN A 145 -3.79 11.26 0.37
C GLN A 145 -5.20 11.01 0.90
N GLU A 146 -6.13 10.84 -0.02
CA GLU A 146 -7.53 10.48 0.26
C GLU A 146 -7.72 8.96 0.05
N ARG A 147 -8.78 8.41 0.66
CA ARG A 147 -9.06 6.96 0.60
C ARG A 147 -9.67 6.52 -0.73
#